data_AF-A0A101H9T9-F1
#
_entry.id   AF-A0A101H9T9-F1
#
_cell.length_a   1.000
_cell.length_b   1.000
_cell.length_c   1.000
_cell.angle_alpha   90.00
_cell.angle_beta   90.00
_cell.angle_gamma   90.00
#
_symmetry.space_group_name_H-M   'P 1'
#
loop_
_entity.id
_entity.type
_entity.pdbx_description
1 polymer ?
#
loop_
_entity_poly.entity_id
_entity_poly.type
_entity_poly.pdbx_seq_one_letter_code
_entity_poly.pdbx_strand_id
1 'polypeptide(L)'
;VENIKLCLRAVVRGEDSSTVYKQRIHFKTYPLIDCNRLDNVDDVGEFIDRLADTKYHDVLKRYTNEDPSKILFYMEMALDRLYFEQVYESMIKLDKRDRNLNLELYGINVDLLNIQWIYRGRKYFGISAEELFNFTLNNGFRYNYKQLKEFCYMELDSFKLIISQGAYKSMFEGQEFLMERNMEHYLFNLLDEYGRRGSGTILVFIVFMFKMEYEMRDLFTIMEGIQYKIPGIAQFLVRDLERRN
;
A
#
# COMPACT_ATOMS: atom_id res chain seq x y z
N VAL A 1 -0.50 10.98 -2.15
CA VAL A 1 0.12 10.02 -3.09
C VAL A 1 -0.94 9.35 -3.94
N GLU A 2 -1.96 8.70 -3.37
CA GLU A 2 -3.03 8.07 -4.16
C GLU A 2 -3.71 8.98 -5.19
N ASN A 3 -4.07 10.22 -4.82
CA ASN A 3 -4.61 11.18 -5.81
C ASN A 3 -3.63 11.47 -6.96
N ILE A 4 -2.31 11.48 -6.72
CA ILE A 4 -1.30 11.71 -7.77
C ILE A 4 -1.24 10.49 -8.69
N LYS A 5 -1.22 9.27 -8.13
CA LYS A 5 -1.24 8.03 -8.93
C LYS A 5 -2.51 7.94 -9.78
N LEU A 6 -3.66 8.29 -9.20
CA LEU A 6 -4.94 8.32 -9.90
C LEU A 6 -4.91 9.28 -11.10
N CYS A 7 -4.33 10.47 -10.93
CA CYS A 7 -4.14 11.40 -12.05
C CYS A 7 -3.13 10.85 -13.08
N LEU A 8 -1.99 10.31 -12.62
CA LEU A 8 -0.98 9.74 -13.50
C LEU A 8 -1.54 8.60 -14.36
N ARG A 9 -2.36 7.69 -13.78
CA ARG A 9 -3.04 6.62 -14.52
C ARG A 9 -3.95 7.19 -15.62
N ALA A 10 -4.66 8.28 -15.33
CA ALA A 10 -5.54 8.92 -16.29
C ALA A 10 -4.75 9.53 -17.46
N VAL A 11 -3.66 10.25 -17.16
CA VAL A 11 -2.75 10.82 -18.19
C VAL A 11 -2.21 9.72 -19.09
N VAL A 12 -1.67 8.64 -18.52
CA VAL A 12 -1.08 7.54 -19.29
C VAL A 12 -2.11 6.79 -20.14
N ARG A 13 -3.37 6.73 -19.71
CA ARG A 13 -4.45 6.04 -20.44
C ARG A 13 -5.23 6.95 -21.40
N GLY A 14 -4.98 8.26 -21.38
CA GLY A 14 -5.77 9.24 -22.12
C GLY A 14 -7.23 9.33 -21.65
N GLU A 15 -7.48 9.08 -20.35
CA GLU A 15 -8.82 9.20 -19.76
C GLU A 15 -9.16 10.67 -19.48
N ASP A 16 -10.43 11.06 -19.71
CA ASP A 16 -10.87 12.42 -19.39
C ASP A 16 -10.79 12.70 -17.88
N SER A 17 -10.02 13.75 -17.55
CA SER A 17 -9.76 14.21 -16.18
C SER A 17 -11.04 14.47 -15.36
N SER A 18 -12.17 14.77 -16.02
CA SER A 18 -13.47 14.96 -15.36
C SER A 18 -14.03 13.70 -14.70
N THR A 19 -13.71 12.51 -15.23
CA THR A 19 -14.17 11.21 -14.69
C THR A 19 -13.38 10.83 -13.44
N VAL A 20 -12.09 11.12 -13.48
CA VAL A 20 -11.09 10.88 -12.43
C VAL A 20 -11.39 11.76 -11.20
N TYR A 21 -11.91 12.98 -11.43
CA TYR A 21 -12.29 13.92 -10.37
C TYR A 21 -13.29 13.32 -9.36
N LYS A 22 -14.22 12.47 -9.80
CA LYS A 22 -15.21 11.81 -8.94
C LYS A 22 -14.63 10.72 -8.03
N GLN A 23 -13.44 10.21 -8.35
CA GLN A 23 -12.76 9.13 -7.63
C GLN A 23 -11.68 9.64 -6.66
N ARG A 24 -11.41 10.96 -6.65
CA ARG A 24 -10.39 11.56 -5.77
C ARG A 24 -10.83 11.49 -4.31
N ILE A 25 -9.87 11.24 -3.41
CA ILE A 25 -10.09 11.41 -1.98
C ILE A 25 -10.06 12.91 -1.67
N HIS A 26 -11.23 13.47 -1.35
CA HIS A 26 -11.38 14.90 -1.07
C HIS A 26 -11.08 15.23 0.40
N PHE A 27 -9.82 15.57 0.70
CA PHE A 27 -9.49 16.30 1.92
C PHE A 27 -9.62 17.80 1.64
N LYS A 28 -10.83 18.35 1.72
CA LYS A 28 -11.11 19.77 1.43
C LYS A 28 -10.34 20.76 2.32
N THR A 29 -9.86 20.30 3.48
CA THR A 29 -9.40 21.20 4.54
C THR A 29 -7.93 21.60 4.43
N TYR A 30 -7.07 20.80 3.77
CA TYR A 30 -5.64 21.11 3.56
C TYR A 30 -5.08 20.39 2.33
N PRO A 31 -5.28 20.88 1.09
CA PRO A 31 -4.67 20.29 -0.08
C PRO A 31 -3.14 20.53 -0.04
N LEU A 32 -2.36 19.47 0.24
CA LEU A 32 -0.89 19.51 0.07
C LEU A 32 -0.49 19.76 -1.40
N ILE A 33 -1.40 19.50 -2.34
CA ILE A 33 -1.29 19.77 -3.77
C ILE A 33 -2.67 20.21 -4.23
N ASP A 34 -2.72 21.33 -4.96
CA ASP A 34 -3.91 21.70 -5.71
C ASP A 34 -4.07 20.72 -6.88
N CYS A 35 -4.82 19.64 -6.66
CA CYS A 35 -5.03 18.60 -7.66
C CYS A 35 -5.72 19.14 -8.92
N ASN A 36 -6.34 20.33 -8.87
CA ASN A 36 -6.90 20.98 -10.05
C ASN A 36 -5.81 21.42 -11.03
N ARG A 37 -4.56 21.61 -10.56
CA ARG A 37 -3.41 21.91 -11.44
C ARG A 37 -2.99 20.72 -12.31
N LEU A 38 -3.48 19.52 -11.99
CA LEU A 38 -3.21 18.27 -12.71
C LEU A 38 -4.36 17.88 -13.65
N ASP A 39 -5.35 18.75 -13.82
CA ASP A 39 -6.48 18.53 -14.73
C ASP A 39 -6.08 18.91 -16.17
N ASN A 40 -6.65 18.22 -17.17
CA ASN A 40 -6.38 18.42 -18.60
C ASN A 40 -4.90 18.31 -19.00
N VAL A 41 -4.18 17.35 -18.40
CA VAL A 41 -2.81 17.02 -18.78
C VAL A 41 -2.83 15.79 -19.67
N ASP A 42 -2.32 15.92 -20.90
CA ASP A 42 -2.34 14.86 -21.90
C ASP A 42 -0.99 14.13 -22.03
N ASP A 43 0.05 14.64 -21.38
CA ASP A 43 1.41 14.12 -21.46
C ASP A 43 2.07 13.94 -20.08
N VAL A 44 2.85 12.88 -19.93
CA VAL A 44 3.55 12.54 -18.68
C VAL A 44 4.63 13.58 -18.34
N GLY A 45 5.28 14.16 -19.33
CA GLY A 45 6.24 15.25 -19.15
C GLY A 45 5.58 16.49 -18.57
N GLU A 46 4.48 16.94 -19.19
CA GLU A 46 3.69 18.06 -18.66
C GLU A 46 3.18 17.77 -17.24
N PHE A 47 2.72 16.53 -16.98
CA PHE A 47 2.26 16.14 -15.64
C PHE A 47 3.36 16.32 -14.58
N ILE A 48 4.59 15.94 -14.91
CA ILE A 48 5.74 16.08 -14.00
C ILE A 48 6.10 17.55 -13.83
N ASP A 49 6.11 18.35 -14.90
CA ASP A 49 6.41 19.77 -14.84
C ASP A 49 5.40 20.54 -13.97
N ARG A 50 4.12 20.14 -14.00
CA ARG A 50 3.07 20.70 -13.11
C ARG A 50 3.32 20.44 -11.63
N LEU A 51 4.16 19.46 -11.30
CA LEU A 51 4.56 19.08 -9.95
C LEU A 51 5.90 19.71 -9.52
N ALA A 52 6.50 20.61 -10.31
CA ALA A 52 7.85 21.13 -10.10
C ALA A 52 8.10 21.78 -8.72
N ASP A 53 7.08 22.37 -8.11
CA ASP A 53 7.13 22.97 -6.77
C ASP A 53 6.92 21.96 -5.63
N THR A 54 6.85 20.67 -5.96
CA THR A 54 6.58 19.59 -5.00
C THR A 54 7.73 18.59 -4.96
N LYS A 55 7.87 17.92 -3.83
CA LYS A 55 8.78 16.77 -3.66
C LYS A 55 8.52 15.59 -4.60
N TYR A 56 7.38 15.57 -5.30
CA TYR A 56 7.01 14.49 -6.21
C TYR A 56 7.71 14.61 -7.57
N HIS A 57 8.03 15.84 -8.01
CA HIS A 57 8.70 16.07 -9.28
C HIS A 57 10.03 15.33 -9.39
N ASP A 58 10.92 15.49 -8.40
CA ASP A 58 12.27 14.90 -8.46
C ASP A 58 12.26 13.37 -8.40
N VAL A 59 11.21 12.80 -7.81
CA VAL A 59 11.01 11.34 -7.77
C VAL A 59 10.52 10.83 -9.12
N LEU A 60 9.53 11.50 -9.72
CA LEU A 60 8.94 11.07 -10.99
C LEU A 60 9.85 11.34 -12.19
N LYS A 61 10.57 12.47 -12.20
CA LYS A 61 11.44 12.89 -13.31
C LYS A 61 12.48 11.84 -13.69
N ARG A 62 12.93 11.02 -12.73
CA ARG A 62 13.93 9.95 -12.93
C ARG A 62 13.46 8.87 -13.91
N TYR A 63 12.15 8.71 -14.07
CA TYR A 63 11.55 7.65 -14.88
C TYR A 63 11.03 8.16 -16.23
N THR A 64 11.23 9.44 -16.57
CA THR A 64 10.72 10.06 -17.82
C THR A 64 11.23 9.42 -19.10
N ASN A 65 12.40 8.78 -19.07
CA ASN A 65 13.00 8.11 -20.22
C ASN A 65 12.81 6.58 -20.22
N GLU A 66 12.02 6.05 -19.30
CA GLU A 66 11.73 4.62 -19.21
C GLU A 66 10.71 4.18 -20.27
N ASP A 67 10.66 2.87 -20.51
CA ASP A 67 9.71 2.27 -21.44
C ASP A 67 8.25 2.67 -21.10
N PRO A 68 7.44 3.18 -22.04
CA PRO A 68 6.04 3.55 -21.80
C PRO A 68 5.17 2.45 -21.20
N SER A 69 5.50 1.18 -21.44
CA SER A 69 4.80 0.04 -20.86
C SER A 69 5.11 -0.18 -19.37
N LYS A 70 6.24 0.36 -18.88
CA LYS A 70 6.71 0.20 -17.48
C LYS A 70 6.69 1.49 -16.67
N ILE A 71 6.73 2.64 -17.34
CA ILE A 71 6.86 3.97 -16.71
C ILE A 71 5.81 4.22 -15.62
N LEU A 72 4.55 3.87 -15.89
CA LEU A 72 3.45 4.05 -14.94
C LEU A 72 3.69 3.24 -13.66
N PHE A 73 4.03 1.96 -13.81
CA PHE A 73 4.28 1.07 -12.69
C PHE A 73 5.47 1.56 -11.84
N TYR A 74 6.58 1.94 -12.48
CA TYR A 74 7.75 2.46 -11.77
C TYR A 74 7.46 3.75 -11.01
N MET A 75 6.73 4.68 -11.63
CA MET A 75 6.34 5.94 -11.01
C MET A 75 5.42 5.71 -9.81
N GLU A 76 4.45 4.80 -9.91
CA GLU A 76 3.60 4.44 -8.78
C GLU A 76 4.40 3.85 -7.60
N MET A 77 5.32 2.93 -7.89
CA MET A 77 6.19 2.33 -6.88
C MET A 77 7.13 3.37 -6.23
N ALA A 78 7.66 4.31 -7.02
CA ALA A 78 8.49 5.38 -6.50
C ALA A 78 7.71 6.32 -5.58
N LEU A 79 6.45 6.63 -5.92
CA LEU A 79 5.55 7.41 -5.07
C LEU A 79 5.19 6.69 -3.77
N ASP A 80 4.98 5.36 -3.82
CA ASP A 80 4.77 4.54 -2.63
C ASP A 80 5.98 4.57 -1.70
N ARG A 81 7.16 4.32 -2.25
CA ARG A 81 8.40 4.35 -1.47
C ARG A 81 8.61 5.71 -0.80
N LEU A 82 8.38 6.80 -1.53
CA LEU A 82 8.45 8.16 -0.99
C LEU A 82 7.43 8.38 0.16
N TYR A 83 6.22 7.83 0.05
CA TYR A 83 5.23 7.91 1.12
C TYR A 83 5.70 7.17 2.37
N PHE A 84 6.11 5.91 2.24
CA PHE A 84 6.56 5.11 3.37
C PHE A 84 7.80 5.69 4.05
N GLU A 85 8.74 6.26 3.29
CA GLU A 85 9.89 6.96 3.83
C GLU A 85 9.47 8.17 4.67
N GLN A 86 8.53 8.99 4.20
CA GLN A 86 8.05 10.15 4.97
C GLN A 86 7.31 9.77 6.24
N VAL A 87 6.53 8.69 6.20
CA VAL A 87 5.85 8.17 7.38
C VAL A 87 6.89 7.72 8.42
N TYR A 88 7.91 6.97 7.99
CA TYR A 88 9.01 6.55 8.86
C TYR A 88 9.75 7.75 9.47
N GLU A 89 10.15 8.73 8.64
CA GLU A 89 10.84 9.95 9.07
C GLU A 89 10.00 10.80 10.05
N SER A 90 8.68 10.68 10.00
CA SER A 90 7.77 11.32 10.95
C SER A 90 7.71 10.53 12.27
N MET A 91 7.68 9.20 12.21
CA MET A 91 7.65 8.32 13.39
C MET A 91 8.94 8.39 14.20
N ILE A 92 10.12 8.52 13.56
CA ILE A 92 11.39 8.58 14.30
C ILE A 92 11.54 9.83 15.18
N LYS A 93 10.76 10.89 14.88
CA LYS A 93 10.72 12.16 15.62
C LYS A 93 9.83 12.11 16.86
N LEU A 94 9.01 11.06 17.01
CA LEU A 94 8.18 10.86 18.19
C LEU A 94 9.04 10.56 19.43
N ASP A 95 8.42 10.69 20.60
CA ASP A 95 9.05 10.26 21.85
C ASP A 95 9.37 8.76 21.83
N LYS A 96 10.27 8.31 22.72
CA LYS A 96 10.78 6.94 22.69
C LYS A 96 9.67 5.88 22.77
N ARG A 97 8.64 6.10 23.59
CA ARG A 97 7.56 5.12 23.79
C ARG A 97 6.67 5.06 22.56
N ASP A 98 6.24 6.23 22.09
CA ASP A 98 5.36 6.37 20.95
C ASP A 98 6.05 5.88 19.66
N ARG A 99 7.30 6.31 19.43
CA ARG A 99 8.14 5.86 18.32
C ARG A 99 8.24 4.34 18.25
N ASN A 100 8.60 3.68 19.35
CA ASN A 100 8.87 2.24 19.33
C ASN A 100 7.63 1.44 18.94
N LEU A 101 6.47 1.77 19.50
CA LEU A 101 5.22 1.06 19.19
C LEU A 101 4.74 1.35 17.76
N ASN A 102 4.87 2.60 17.29
CA ASN A 102 4.51 2.97 15.92
C ASN A 102 5.41 2.27 14.90
N LEU A 103 6.73 2.25 15.13
CA LEU A 103 7.68 1.58 14.23
C LEU A 103 7.47 0.06 14.20
N GLU A 104 7.02 -0.55 15.30
CA GLU A 104 6.67 -1.98 15.33
C GLU A 104 5.48 -2.28 14.40
N LEU A 105 4.35 -1.57 14.56
CA LEU A 105 3.17 -1.75 13.71
C LEU A 105 3.46 -1.37 12.25
N TYR A 106 4.19 -0.28 12.03
CA TYR A 106 4.64 0.15 10.70
C TYR A 106 5.52 -0.91 10.03
N GLY A 107 6.49 -1.46 10.75
CA GLY A 107 7.40 -2.47 10.21
C GLY A 107 6.68 -3.77 9.84
N ILE A 108 5.66 -4.16 10.62
CA ILE A 108 4.79 -5.31 10.27
C ILE A 108 4.05 -5.04 8.97
N ASN A 109 3.46 -3.84 8.80
CA ASN A 109 2.79 -3.47 7.57
C ASN A 109 3.76 -3.49 6.36
N VAL A 110 4.96 -2.94 6.53
CA VAL A 110 6.03 -2.97 5.52
C VAL A 110 6.42 -4.41 5.13
N ASP A 111 6.60 -5.30 6.10
CA ASP A 111 6.94 -6.71 5.80
C ASP A 111 5.84 -7.36 4.95
N LEU A 112 4.57 -7.16 5.32
CA LEU A 112 3.43 -7.74 4.60
C LEU A 112 3.31 -7.20 3.16
N LEU A 113 3.52 -5.89 2.99
CA LEU A 113 3.56 -5.26 1.66
C LEU A 113 4.69 -5.83 0.80
N ASN A 114 5.90 -5.93 1.36
CA ASN A 114 7.03 -6.51 0.65
C ASN A 114 6.76 -7.96 0.23
N ILE A 115 6.17 -8.78 1.10
CA ILE A 115 5.79 -10.17 0.77
C ILE A 115 4.81 -10.17 -0.40
N GLN A 116 3.77 -9.32 -0.35
CA GLN A 116 2.76 -9.22 -1.39
C GLN A 116 3.37 -8.78 -2.72
N TRP A 117 4.20 -7.74 -2.71
CA TRP A 117 4.80 -7.17 -3.91
C TRP A 117 5.79 -8.13 -4.57
N ILE A 118 6.64 -8.80 -3.78
CA ILE A 118 7.57 -9.82 -4.28
C ILE A 118 6.79 -10.97 -4.93
N TYR A 119 5.75 -11.48 -4.25
CA TYR A 119 4.97 -12.59 -4.77
C TYR A 119 4.22 -12.22 -6.06
N ARG A 120 3.46 -11.12 -6.05
CA ARG A 120 2.65 -10.68 -7.20
C ARG A 120 3.53 -10.26 -8.38
N GLY A 121 4.59 -9.50 -8.10
CA GLY A 121 5.52 -9.01 -9.10
C GLY A 121 6.18 -10.13 -9.91
N ARG A 122 6.56 -11.22 -9.24
CA ARG A 122 7.11 -12.41 -9.90
C ARG A 122 6.06 -13.19 -10.65
N LYS A 123 4.92 -13.47 -10.00
CA LYS A 123 3.93 -14.40 -10.52
C LYS A 123 3.12 -13.85 -11.69
N TYR A 124 2.74 -12.58 -11.63
CA TYR A 124 1.79 -11.99 -12.58
C TYR A 124 2.43 -11.01 -13.56
N PHE A 125 3.57 -10.44 -13.20
CA PHE A 125 4.15 -9.32 -13.94
C PHE A 125 5.55 -9.61 -14.50
N GLY A 126 6.14 -10.77 -14.18
CA GLY A 126 7.45 -11.17 -14.70
C GLY A 126 8.58 -10.19 -14.36
N ILE A 127 8.45 -9.46 -13.25
CA ILE A 127 9.42 -8.45 -12.82
C ILE A 127 10.72 -9.15 -12.42
N SER A 128 11.86 -8.62 -12.88
CA SER A 128 13.18 -9.16 -12.53
C SER A 128 13.47 -9.04 -11.03
N ALA A 129 14.39 -9.86 -10.52
CA ALA A 129 14.78 -9.83 -9.11
C ALA A 129 15.40 -8.47 -8.72
N GLU A 130 16.13 -7.85 -9.64
CA GLU A 130 16.74 -6.53 -9.50
C GLU A 130 15.68 -5.42 -9.37
N GLU A 131 14.70 -5.40 -10.27
CA GLU A 131 13.58 -4.45 -10.23
C GLU A 131 12.77 -4.63 -8.94
N LEU A 132 12.38 -5.87 -8.60
CA LEU A 132 11.63 -6.17 -7.38
C LEU A 132 12.35 -5.66 -6.14
N PHE A 133 13.64 -5.94 -6.06
CA PHE A 133 14.44 -5.53 -4.92
C PHE A 133 14.50 -3.99 -4.78
N ASN A 134 14.61 -3.27 -5.91
CA ASN A 134 14.57 -1.82 -5.92
C ASN A 134 13.22 -1.23 -5.42
N PHE A 135 12.13 -1.97 -5.60
CA PHE A 135 10.78 -1.58 -5.15
C PHE A 135 10.46 -2.01 -3.72
N THR A 136 11.26 -2.87 -3.10
CA THR A 136 11.04 -3.22 -1.70
C THR A 136 11.13 -2.00 -0.80
N LEU A 137 10.23 -1.97 0.18
CA LEU A 137 10.21 -0.98 1.25
C LEU A 137 11.24 -1.34 2.32
N ASN A 138 11.91 -0.32 2.86
CA ASN A 138 12.83 -0.45 3.97
C ASN A 138 12.09 -0.37 5.32
N ASN A 139 12.81 -0.65 6.41
CA ASN A 139 12.32 -0.52 7.79
C ASN A 139 11.16 -1.48 8.14
N GLY A 140 11.23 -2.71 7.61
CA GLY A 140 10.38 -3.82 8.04
C GLY A 140 10.67 -4.24 9.49
N PHE A 141 9.73 -4.97 10.09
CA PHE A 141 9.84 -5.41 11.48
C PHE A 141 10.70 -6.67 11.62
N ARG A 142 10.57 -7.61 10.69
CA ARG A 142 11.25 -8.91 10.69
C ARG A 142 12.29 -9.02 9.60
N TYR A 143 12.02 -8.47 8.42
CA TYR A 143 12.88 -8.68 7.26
C TYR A 143 13.76 -7.47 7.00
N ASN A 144 15.05 -7.69 7.12
CA ASN A 144 16.04 -6.68 6.77
C ASN A 144 16.36 -6.69 5.26
N TYR A 145 17.14 -5.71 4.83
CA TYR A 145 17.58 -5.56 3.44
C TYR A 145 18.21 -6.82 2.84
N LYS A 146 19.03 -7.55 3.61
CA LYS A 146 19.67 -8.78 3.14
C LYS A 146 18.64 -9.89 2.89
N GLN A 147 17.70 -10.08 3.80
CA GLN A 147 16.62 -11.06 3.65
C GLN A 147 15.69 -10.72 2.50
N LEU A 148 15.32 -9.43 2.34
CA LEU A 148 14.52 -8.97 1.20
C LEU A 148 15.23 -9.24 -0.12
N LYS A 149 16.55 -9.04 -0.18
CA LYS A 149 17.36 -9.41 -1.35
C LYS A 149 17.28 -10.91 -1.60
N GLU A 150 17.50 -11.74 -0.60
CA GLU A 150 17.40 -13.19 -0.75
C GLU A 150 16.01 -13.62 -1.28
N PHE A 151 14.93 -13.03 -0.77
CA PHE A 151 13.56 -13.29 -1.20
C PHE A 151 13.29 -12.95 -2.68
N CYS A 152 13.91 -11.88 -3.18
CA CYS A 152 13.76 -11.49 -4.58
C CYS A 152 14.44 -12.47 -5.54
N TYR A 153 15.56 -13.07 -5.13
CA TYR A 153 16.41 -13.91 -6.00
C TYR A 153 16.15 -15.42 -5.87
N MET A 154 15.57 -15.89 -4.76
CA MET A 154 15.26 -17.32 -4.59
C MET A 154 14.09 -17.77 -5.47
N GLU A 155 13.86 -19.07 -5.64
CA GLU A 155 12.68 -19.59 -6.37
C GLU A 155 11.35 -19.22 -5.70
N LEU A 156 10.30 -19.01 -6.50
CA LEU A 156 9.01 -18.49 -6.00
C LEU A 156 8.34 -19.47 -5.04
N ASP A 157 8.42 -20.77 -5.32
CA ASP A 157 7.89 -21.81 -4.45
C ASP A 157 8.66 -21.90 -3.12
N SER A 158 9.98 -21.72 -3.16
CA SER A 158 10.81 -21.64 -1.95
C SER A 158 10.47 -20.41 -1.11
N PHE A 159 10.27 -19.25 -1.75
CA PHE A 159 9.82 -18.04 -1.08
C PHE A 159 8.46 -18.27 -0.39
N LYS A 160 7.48 -18.79 -1.12
CA LYS A 160 6.15 -19.10 -0.56
C LYS A 160 6.26 -20.05 0.62
N LEU A 161 7.05 -21.12 0.50
CA LEU A 161 7.24 -22.09 1.57
C LEU A 161 7.81 -21.45 2.85
N ILE A 162 8.84 -20.61 2.74
CA ILE A 162 9.46 -19.92 3.88
C ILE A 162 8.45 -19.03 4.59
N ILE A 163 7.67 -18.23 3.84
CA ILE A 163 6.65 -17.35 4.44
C ILE A 163 5.52 -18.16 5.06
N SER A 164 5.05 -19.23 4.40
CA SER A 164 4.02 -20.15 4.91
C SER A 164 4.43 -20.91 6.16
N GLN A 165 5.73 -21.03 6.45
CA GLN A 165 6.25 -21.63 7.69
C GLN A 165 6.58 -20.58 8.77
N GLY A 166 6.54 -19.29 8.42
CA GLY A 166 6.94 -18.19 9.28
C GLY A 166 5.79 -17.49 10.00
N ALA A 167 6.10 -16.30 10.53
CA ALA A 167 5.16 -15.48 11.28
C ALA A 167 4.00 -14.91 10.44
N TYR A 168 4.16 -14.85 9.11
CA TYR A 168 3.18 -14.31 8.16
C TYR A 168 2.51 -15.41 7.32
N LYS A 169 2.44 -16.64 7.85
CA LYS A 169 1.87 -17.79 7.13
C LYS A 169 0.46 -17.57 6.60
N SER A 170 -0.35 -16.79 7.31
CA SER A 170 -1.74 -16.47 6.97
C SER A 170 -1.87 -15.79 5.61
N MET A 171 -0.82 -15.10 5.13
CA MET A 171 -0.78 -14.48 3.80
C MET A 171 -1.14 -15.48 2.69
N PHE A 172 -0.70 -16.73 2.83
CA PHE A 172 -0.87 -17.77 1.81
C PHE A 172 -1.92 -18.83 2.20
N GLU A 173 -2.75 -18.56 3.21
CA GLU A 173 -3.86 -19.44 3.57
C GLU A 173 -5.04 -19.28 2.60
N GLY A 174 -5.61 -20.40 2.17
CA GLY A 174 -6.74 -20.41 1.26
C GLY A 174 -6.37 -20.10 -0.19
N GLN A 175 -7.30 -19.47 -0.90
CA GLN A 175 -7.14 -19.14 -2.31
C GLN A 175 -6.24 -17.92 -2.49
N GLU A 176 -5.50 -17.91 -3.59
CA GLU A 176 -4.51 -16.87 -3.86
C GLU A 176 -5.09 -15.45 -3.96
N PHE A 177 -6.29 -15.30 -4.53
CA PHE A 177 -6.95 -14.00 -4.62
C PHE A 177 -7.32 -13.42 -3.24
N LEU A 178 -7.28 -14.23 -2.17
CA LEU A 178 -7.51 -13.79 -0.81
C LEU A 178 -6.26 -13.19 -0.15
N MET A 179 -5.08 -13.23 -0.80
CA MET A 179 -3.82 -12.78 -0.19
C MET A 179 -3.90 -11.35 0.37
N GLU A 180 -4.51 -10.42 -0.38
CA GLU A 180 -4.71 -9.03 0.07
C GLU A 180 -5.65 -8.96 1.28
N ARG A 181 -6.79 -9.66 1.22
CA ARG A 181 -7.69 -9.78 2.38
C ARG A 181 -6.98 -10.40 3.59
N ASN A 182 -6.18 -11.45 3.40
CA ASN A 182 -5.47 -12.15 4.46
C ASN A 182 -4.42 -11.26 5.14
N MET A 183 -3.72 -10.43 4.35
CA MET A 183 -2.82 -9.39 4.85
C MET A 183 -3.56 -8.42 5.76
N GLU A 184 -4.68 -7.90 5.28
CA GLU A 184 -5.49 -6.90 5.99
C GLU A 184 -6.12 -7.49 7.26
N HIS A 185 -6.61 -8.72 7.18
CA HIS A 185 -7.16 -9.47 8.30
C HIS A 185 -6.09 -9.72 9.38
N TYR A 186 -4.87 -10.09 8.97
CA TYR A 186 -3.74 -10.23 9.88
C TYR A 186 -3.43 -8.92 10.60
N LEU A 187 -3.36 -7.80 9.87
CA LEU A 187 -3.16 -6.48 10.47
C LEU A 187 -4.31 -6.10 11.41
N PHE A 188 -5.55 -6.29 10.99
CA PHE A 188 -6.75 -5.98 11.77
C PHE A 188 -6.73 -6.68 13.14
N ASN A 189 -6.37 -7.97 13.16
CA ASN A 189 -6.32 -8.74 14.40
C ASN A 189 -5.25 -8.25 15.39
N LEU A 190 -4.20 -7.57 14.90
CA LEU A 190 -3.18 -6.97 15.76
C LEU A 190 -3.64 -5.62 16.37
N LEU A 191 -4.55 -4.91 15.70
CA LEU A 191 -4.92 -3.53 16.09
C LEU A 191 -5.47 -3.42 17.52
N ASP A 192 -6.19 -4.44 18.01
CA ASP A 192 -6.69 -4.47 19.40
C ASP A 192 -5.56 -4.50 20.44
N GLU A 193 -4.50 -5.24 20.15
CA GLU A 193 -3.32 -5.30 21.03
C GLU A 193 -2.57 -3.97 21.00
N TYR A 194 -2.29 -3.44 19.81
CA TYR A 194 -1.59 -2.16 19.65
C TYR A 194 -2.39 -0.98 20.21
N GLY A 195 -3.72 -1.01 20.12
CA GLY A 195 -4.58 -0.01 20.74
C GLY A 195 -4.43 0.01 22.26
N ARG A 196 -4.34 -1.17 22.90
CA ARG A 196 -4.11 -1.27 24.36
C ARG A 196 -2.69 -0.84 24.75
N ARG A 197 -1.67 -1.35 24.06
CA ARG A 197 -0.25 -1.04 24.32
C ARG A 197 0.07 0.44 24.10
N GLY A 198 -0.56 1.03 23.08
CA GLY A 198 -0.44 2.43 22.68
C GLY A 198 -1.25 3.42 23.51
N SER A 199 -1.94 3.00 24.58
CA SER A 199 -2.76 3.91 25.38
C SER A 199 -1.95 5.11 25.88
N GLY A 200 -2.47 6.32 25.60
CA GLY A 200 -1.83 7.60 25.90
C GLY A 200 -0.80 8.08 24.86
N THR A 201 -0.76 7.49 23.66
CA THR A 201 0.17 7.85 22.57
C THR A 201 -0.60 8.12 21.25
N ILE A 202 0.05 8.66 20.21
CA ILE A 202 -0.64 8.89 18.92
C ILE A 202 -1.07 7.59 18.24
N LEU A 203 -0.47 6.44 18.62
CA LEU A 203 -0.81 5.14 18.08
C LEU A 203 -2.29 4.78 18.21
N VAL A 204 -2.99 5.24 19.25
CA VAL A 204 -4.44 4.99 19.42
C VAL A 204 -5.23 5.58 18.26
N PHE A 205 -4.85 6.79 17.82
CA PHE A 205 -5.47 7.44 16.67
C PHE A 205 -5.17 6.69 15.37
N ILE A 206 -3.93 6.24 15.19
CA ILE A 206 -3.54 5.44 14.01
C ILE A 206 -4.33 4.12 13.98
N VAL A 207 -4.41 3.40 15.10
CA VAL A 207 -5.22 2.18 15.23
C VAL A 207 -6.68 2.43 14.87
N PHE A 208 -7.26 3.55 15.35
CA PHE A 208 -8.61 3.94 14.99
C PHE A 208 -8.77 4.15 13.48
N MET A 209 -7.84 4.88 12.85
CA MET A 209 -7.85 5.11 11.40
C MET A 209 -7.82 3.80 10.59
N PHE A 210 -6.93 2.87 10.95
CA PHE A 210 -6.88 1.55 10.30
C PHE A 210 -8.18 0.76 10.48
N LYS A 211 -8.76 0.76 11.69
CA LYS A 211 -10.05 0.08 11.92
C LYS A 211 -11.18 0.68 11.07
N MET A 212 -11.24 2.00 10.98
CA MET A 212 -12.21 2.69 10.13
C MET A 212 -12.03 2.35 8.66
N GLU A 213 -10.78 2.27 8.18
CA GLU A 213 -10.48 1.88 6.80
C GLU A 213 -10.97 0.46 6.49
N TYR A 214 -10.67 -0.51 7.34
CA TYR A 214 -11.12 -1.88 7.15
C TYR A 214 -12.63 -2.03 7.28
N GLU A 215 -13.27 -1.25 8.15
CA GLU A 215 -14.72 -1.20 8.23
C GLU A 215 -15.36 -0.66 6.95
N MET A 216 -14.83 0.44 6.40
CA MET A 216 -15.29 0.96 5.12
C MET A 216 -15.10 -0.06 4.00
N ARG A 217 -13.94 -0.75 3.95
CA ARG A 217 -13.68 -1.79 2.96
C ARG A 217 -14.71 -2.91 3.04
N ASP A 218 -15.02 -3.41 4.23
CA ASP A 218 -16.05 -4.45 4.41
C ASP A 218 -17.44 -3.97 3.96
N LEU A 219 -17.81 -2.72 4.26
CA LEU A 219 -19.08 -2.16 3.80
C LEU A 219 -19.15 -2.11 2.27
N PHE A 220 -18.09 -1.68 1.60
CA PHE A 220 -18.00 -1.73 0.14
C PHE A 220 -18.11 -3.17 -0.38
N THR A 221 -17.36 -4.11 0.18
CA THR A 221 -17.41 -5.53 -0.21
C THR A 221 -18.82 -6.12 -0.05
N ILE A 222 -19.54 -5.77 1.03
CA ILE A 222 -20.92 -6.19 1.25
C ILE A 222 -21.86 -5.58 0.21
N MET A 223 -21.74 -4.27 -0.03
CA MET A 223 -22.56 -3.55 -1.02
C MET A 223 -22.40 -4.14 -2.43
N GLU A 224 -21.16 -4.29 -2.88
CA GLU A 224 -20.83 -4.86 -4.20
C GLU A 224 -21.25 -6.33 -4.28
N GLY A 225 -21.02 -7.10 -3.22
CA GLY A 225 -21.43 -8.51 -3.15
C GLY A 225 -22.94 -8.68 -3.26
N ILE A 226 -23.74 -7.81 -2.62
CA ILE A 226 -25.20 -7.80 -2.74
C ILE A 226 -25.61 -7.39 -4.16
N GLN A 227 -25.02 -6.31 -4.69
CA GLN A 227 -25.32 -5.79 -6.03
C GLN A 227 -25.09 -6.84 -7.13
N TYR A 228 -23.97 -7.57 -7.05
CA TYR A 228 -23.60 -8.59 -8.03
C TYR A 228 -24.04 -10.02 -7.64
N LYS A 229 -24.79 -10.18 -6.55
CA LYS A 229 -25.32 -11.47 -6.05
C LYS A 229 -24.22 -12.53 -5.84
N ILE A 230 -23.07 -12.10 -5.32
CA ILE A 230 -21.93 -12.98 -5.06
C ILE A 230 -22.25 -13.86 -3.83
N PRO A 231 -22.21 -15.20 -3.94
CA PRO A 231 -22.40 -16.06 -2.78
C PRO A 231 -21.17 -16.04 -1.87
N GLY A 232 -21.38 -16.27 -0.57
CA GLY A 232 -20.29 -16.42 0.39
C GLY A 232 -19.50 -15.13 0.67
N ILE A 233 -20.14 -13.96 0.64
CA ILE A 233 -19.51 -12.63 0.83
C ILE A 233 -18.59 -12.60 2.07
N ALA A 234 -18.98 -13.29 3.15
CA ALA A 234 -18.25 -13.36 4.40
C ALA A 234 -16.76 -13.75 4.24
N GLN A 235 -16.41 -14.59 3.25
CA GLN A 235 -15.03 -15.02 3.03
C GLN A 235 -14.10 -13.91 2.48
N PHE A 236 -14.69 -12.82 1.98
CA PHE A 236 -13.99 -11.67 1.41
C PHE A 236 -13.87 -10.52 2.41
N LEU A 237 -14.46 -10.64 3.60
CA LEU A 237 -14.40 -9.61 4.62
C LEU A 237 -13.07 -9.66 5.36
N VAL A 238 -12.57 -8.49 5.70
CA VAL A 238 -11.40 -8.32 6.55
C VAL A 238 -11.75 -8.65 7.99
N ARG A 239 -12.96 -8.31 8.45
CA ARG A 239 -13.40 -8.57 9.83
C ARG A 239 -14.19 -9.86 9.93
N ASP A 240 -13.97 -10.59 11.03
CA ASP A 240 -14.87 -11.66 11.44
C ASP A 240 -16.16 -11.04 11.97
N LEU A 241 -17.26 -11.20 11.24
CA LEU A 241 -18.58 -10.68 11.64
C LEU A 241 -19.31 -11.59 12.65
N GLU A 242 -18.67 -12.68 13.09
CA GLU A 242 -19.26 -13.53 14.12
C GLU A 242 -19.44 -12.73 15.42
N ARG A 243 -20.67 -12.71 15.94
CA ARG A 243 -20.94 -12.14 17.26
C ARG A 243 -20.09 -12.89 18.27
N ARG A 244 -19.10 -12.21 18.85
CA ARG A 244 -18.53 -12.61 20.13
C ARG A 244 -19.68 -12.60 21.15
N ASN A 245 -20.21 -13.79 21.44
CA ASN A 245 -21.15 -14.03 22.54
C ASN A 245 -20.48 -13.77 23.88
#